data_AF-A0A511BNS3-F1
#
_entry.id   AF-A0A511BNS3-F1
#
_cell.length_a   1.000
_cell.length_b   1.000
_cell.length_c   1.000
_cell.angle_alpha   90.00
_cell.angle_beta   90.00
_cell.angle_gamma   90.00
#
_symmetry.space_group_name_H-M   'P 1'
#
loop_
_entity.id
_entity.type
_entity.pdbx_description
1 polymer ?
#
loop_
_entity_poly.entity_id
_entity_poly.type
_entity_poly.pdbx_seq_one_letter_code
_entity_poly.pdbx_strand_id
1 'polypeptide(L)'
;MTNDVTRGRAADIATGAQELRRAAAGGIRESDRDRSLTIRIRLPMLRTPALETKTQNPATVFRPCRIAVLTVSDSRTLETDRSGAILAARIEAAGHDLAARDIVPDSVERITTCLKAWIDDPQIDVVITTGGTGITGRDVTPEAFAAVIEKDIPGFGELFRMLSYAKIGTSTIQSRAMAGVAAGTFLFALPGSSGAVCDGWDDILVHQLDSRHSPCNFVELMPRLREHEPTRP
;
A
#
# COMPACT_ATOMS: atom_id res chain seq x y z
N MET A 1 43.85 34.00 0.74
CA MET A 1 42.84 34.23 1.80
C MET A 1 41.84 33.07 1.77
N THR A 2 42.18 31.95 2.41
CA THR A 2 41.29 30.81 2.66
C THR A 2 42.01 29.89 3.64
N ASN A 3 41.55 29.83 4.89
CA ASN A 3 41.67 28.71 5.84
C ASN A 3 41.48 29.21 7.28
N ASP A 4 40.23 29.48 7.68
CA ASP A 4 39.91 29.70 9.11
C ASP A 4 38.51 29.26 9.54
N VAL A 5 37.86 28.36 8.78
CA VAL A 5 36.50 27.86 9.12
C VAL A 5 36.50 26.36 9.50
N THR A 6 37.58 25.62 9.22
CA THR A 6 37.66 24.18 9.51
C THR A 6 38.32 23.82 10.84
N ARG A 7 38.91 24.79 11.58
CA ARG A 7 39.52 24.52 12.90
C ARG A 7 38.56 24.58 14.09
N GLY A 8 37.46 25.33 13.99
CA GLY A 8 36.47 25.43 15.08
C GLY A 8 35.63 24.17 15.28
N ARG A 9 35.20 23.51 14.20
CA ARG A 9 34.32 22.32 14.28
C ARG A 9 34.98 21.06 14.83
N ALA A 10 36.30 20.94 14.76
CA ALA A 10 37.01 19.76 15.25
C ALA A 10 37.18 19.76 16.79
N ALA A 11 37.25 20.94 17.41
CA ALA A 11 37.39 21.09 18.86
C ALA A 11 36.09 20.77 19.62
N ASP A 12 34.93 21.11 19.04
CA ASP A 12 33.62 20.86 19.66
C ASP A 12 33.23 19.37 19.66
N ILE A 13 33.65 18.62 18.65
CA ILE A 13 33.38 17.16 18.55
C ILE A 13 34.26 16.36 19.53
N ALA A 14 35.50 16.80 19.75
CA ALA A 14 36.42 16.13 20.69
C ALA A 14 35.99 16.31 22.16
N THR A 15 35.42 17.47 22.50
CA THR A 15 34.95 17.78 23.86
C THR A 15 33.69 16.97 24.22
N GLY A 16 32.73 16.84 23.29
CA GLY A 16 31.53 16.02 23.49
C GLY A 16 31.81 14.51 23.61
N ALA A 17 32.83 14.00 22.90
CA ALA A 17 33.24 12.60 22.98
C ALA A 17 33.94 12.25 24.33
N GLN A 18 34.59 13.22 24.98
CA GLN A 18 35.23 13.04 26.28
C GLN A 18 34.22 13.08 27.44
N GLU A 19 33.16 13.87 27.34
CA GLU A 19 32.08 13.89 28.34
C GLU A 19 31.24 12.59 28.32
N LEU A 20 30.96 12.04 27.14
CA LEU A 20 30.27 10.75 26.98
C LEU A 20 31.06 9.57 27.56
N ARG A 21 32.40 9.62 27.52
CA ARG A 21 33.26 8.58 28.12
C ARG A 21 33.38 8.71 29.63
N ARG A 22 33.23 9.90 30.21
CA ARG A 22 33.16 10.10 31.67
C ARG A 22 31.83 9.64 32.25
N ALA A 23 30.72 9.81 31.53
CA ALA A 23 29.40 9.32 31.95
C ALA A 23 29.33 7.79 32.00
N ALA A 24 30.07 7.08 31.16
CA ALA A 24 30.09 5.62 31.10
C ALA A 24 30.95 4.93 32.20
N ALA A 25 31.76 5.68 32.96
CA ALA A 25 32.65 5.14 33.99
C ALA A 25 32.08 5.24 35.43
N GLY A 26 30.90 5.85 35.61
CA GLY A 26 30.21 5.93 36.90
C GLY A 26 29.25 4.77 37.10
N GLY A 27 29.61 3.80 37.95
CA GLY A 27 28.77 2.66 38.30
C GLY A 27 27.36 3.07 38.77
N ILE A 28 26.36 2.38 38.24
CA ILE A 28 24.94 2.55 38.56
C ILE A 28 24.72 2.16 40.02
N ARG A 29 24.28 3.11 40.86
CA ARG A 29 23.75 2.80 42.19
C ARG A 29 22.33 2.27 42.03
N GLU A 30 22.00 1.24 42.81
CA GLU A 30 20.79 0.43 42.68
C GLU A 30 19.46 1.16 42.99
N SER A 31 19.52 2.45 43.38
CA SER A 31 18.37 3.26 43.77
C SER A 31 17.79 4.19 42.67
N ASP A 32 18.25 4.12 41.42
CA ASP A 32 17.88 5.08 40.35
C ASP A 32 17.07 4.44 39.20
N ARG A 33 16.27 3.41 39.51
CA ARG A 33 15.55 2.57 38.53
C ARG A 33 14.30 3.21 37.88
N ASP A 34 14.03 4.51 38.07
CA ASP A 34 12.78 5.14 37.63
C ASP A 34 12.96 6.45 36.85
N ARG A 35 14.00 6.53 36.01
CA ARG A 35 14.14 7.62 35.02
C ARG A 35 14.47 7.06 33.65
N SER A 36 13.48 6.39 33.05
CA SER A 36 13.46 6.16 31.61
C SER A 36 13.50 7.50 30.88
N LEU A 37 14.69 7.91 30.43
CA LEU A 37 14.88 8.92 29.39
C LEU A 37 14.38 8.36 28.06
N THR A 38 13.06 8.23 27.94
CA THR A 38 12.42 8.10 26.63
C THR A 38 12.54 9.47 25.97
N ILE A 39 13.49 9.61 25.05
CA ILE A 39 13.52 10.73 24.09
C ILE A 39 12.22 10.61 23.26
N ARG A 40 11.14 11.21 23.74
CA ARG A 40 9.92 11.41 22.96
C ARG A 40 10.24 12.46 21.91
N ILE A 41 10.69 12.02 20.74
CA ILE A 41 10.62 12.85 19.54
C ILE A 41 9.14 13.12 19.31
N ARG A 42 8.68 14.28 19.78
CA ARG A 42 7.34 14.79 19.49
C ARG A 42 7.39 15.26 18.04
N LEU A 43 7.26 14.32 17.10
CA LEU A 43 6.96 14.67 15.71
C LEU A 43 5.71 15.57 15.77
N PRO A 44 5.77 16.81 15.28
CA PRO A 44 4.55 17.58 15.11
C PRO A 44 3.69 16.76 14.16
N MET A 45 2.54 16.26 14.64
CA MET A 45 1.50 15.80 13.74
C MET A 45 1.25 16.96 12.80
N LEU A 46 1.65 16.81 11.53
CA LEU A 46 1.24 17.71 10.47
C LEU A 46 -0.29 17.76 10.59
N ARG A 47 -0.83 18.92 10.92
CA ARG A 47 -2.27 19.13 10.82
C ARG A 47 -2.61 18.86 9.36
N THR A 48 -3.30 17.76 9.09
CA THR A 48 -3.89 17.52 7.78
C THR A 48 -4.72 18.76 7.46
N PRO A 49 -4.40 19.53 6.41
CA PRO A 49 -5.29 20.59 6.00
C PRO A 49 -6.67 19.95 5.78
N ALA A 50 -7.73 20.60 6.26
CA ALA A 50 -9.07 20.18 5.90
C ALA A 50 -9.10 20.15 4.37
N LEU A 51 -9.27 18.96 3.79
CA LEU A 51 -9.50 18.83 2.36
C LEU A 51 -10.70 19.71 2.06
N GLU A 52 -10.51 20.77 1.27
CA GLU A 52 -11.63 21.56 0.76
C GLU A 52 -12.48 20.58 -0.05
N THR A 53 -13.60 20.15 0.53
CA THR A 53 -14.58 19.32 -0.13
C THR A 53 -15.15 20.15 -1.27
N LYS A 54 -14.64 19.91 -2.48
CA LYS A 54 -15.34 20.32 -3.70
C LYS A 54 -16.75 19.75 -3.58
N THR A 55 -17.75 20.62 -3.51
CA THR A 55 -19.14 20.23 -3.30
C THR A 55 -19.48 19.17 -4.35
N GLN A 56 -19.83 17.96 -3.89
CA GLN A 56 -20.21 16.88 -4.78
C GLN A 56 -21.29 17.39 -5.71
N ASN A 57 -21.08 17.26 -7.02
CA ASN A 57 -22.12 17.58 -7.98
C ASN A 57 -23.26 16.57 -7.72
N PRO A 58 -24.47 17.00 -7.33
CA PRO A 58 -25.57 16.10 -6.96
C PRO A 58 -26.03 15.16 -8.08
N ALA A 59 -25.43 15.26 -9.27
CA ALA A 59 -25.71 14.44 -10.45
C ALA A 59 -24.73 13.28 -10.68
N THR A 60 -23.68 13.08 -9.86
CA THR A 60 -22.77 11.93 -10.07
C THR A 60 -23.45 10.63 -9.64
N VAL A 61 -23.71 9.76 -10.62
CA VAL A 61 -24.29 8.44 -10.42
C VAL A 61 -23.17 7.44 -10.15
N PHE A 62 -23.43 6.49 -9.24
CA PHE A 62 -22.53 5.36 -9.00
C PHE A 62 -22.40 4.50 -10.27
N ARG A 63 -21.16 4.12 -10.61
CA ARG A 63 -20.86 3.23 -11.72
C ARG A 63 -20.18 1.98 -11.17
N PRO A 64 -20.84 0.81 -11.23
CA PRO A 64 -20.22 -0.45 -10.85
C PRO A 64 -18.94 -0.70 -11.66
N CYS A 65 -17.97 -1.33 -11.02
CA CYS A 65 -16.74 -1.81 -11.65
C CYS A 65 -16.82 -3.33 -11.61
N ARG A 66 -16.24 -3.98 -12.61
CA ARG A 66 -16.12 -5.44 -12.67
C ARG A 66 -14.78 -5.84 -12.10
N ILE A 67 -14.81 -6.42 -10.90
CA ILE A 67 -13.62 -6.64 -10.08
C ILE A 67 -13.31 -8.13 -10.00
N ALA A 68 -12.07 -8.50 -10.32
CA ALA A 68 -11.55 -9.84 -10.15
C ALA A 68 -10.69 -9.93 -8.87
N VAL A 69 -10.87 -11.01 -8.09
CA VAL A 69 -10.15 -11.25 -6.84
C VAL A 69 -9.23 -12.47 -6.97
N LEU A 70 -7.93 -12.27 -6.77
CA LEU A 70 -6.94 -13.38 -6.76
C LEU A 70 -6.35 -13.56 -5.37
N THR A 71 -6.59 -14.70 -4.75
CA THR A 71 -5.86 -15.07 -3.54
C THR A 71 -4.56 -15.78 -3.93
N VAL A 72 -3.43 -15.28 -3.43
CA VAL A 72 -2.12 -15.89 -3.62
C VAL A 72 -1.77 -16.67 -2.36
N SER A 73 -1.80 -18.01 -2.44
CA SER A 73 -1.44 -18.88 -1.34
C SER A 73 -1.16 -20.31 -1.78
N ASP A 74 -0.09 -20.89 -1.24
CA ASP A 74 0.24 -22.32 -1.41
C ASP A 74 -0.73 -23.29 -0.70
N SER A 75 -1.57 -22.82 0.22
CA SER A 75 -2.34 -23.70 1.13
C SER A 75 -3.85 -23.43 1.18
N ARG A 76 -4.30 -22.28 0.67
CA ARG A 76 -5.72 -21.92 0.73
C ARG A 76 -6.51 -22.63 -0.36
N THR A 77 -7.75 -22.91 -0.02
CA THR A 77 -8.83 -23.32 -0.92
C THR A 77 -9.94 -22.28 -0.85
N LEU A 78 -10.93 -22.34 -1.74
CA LEU A 78 -12.05 -21.37 -1.71
C LEU A 78 -12.80 -21.40 -0.37
N GLU A 79 -12.89 -22.56 0.28
CA GLU A 79 -13.56 -22.74 1.57
C GLU A 79 -12.74 -22.13 2.73
N THR A 80 -11.42 -22.16 2.62
CA THR A 80 -10.50 -21.71 3.69
C THR A 80 -9.93 -20.32 3.45
N ASP A 81 -10.18 -19.74 2.28
CA ASP A 81 -9.78 -18.40 1.88
C ASP A 81 -10.69 -17.32 2.49
N ARG A 82 -10.40 -17.02 3.75
CA ARG A 82 -11.10 -15.96 4.49
C ARG A 82 -10.85 -14.57 3.90
N SER A 83 -9.63 -14.27 3.47
CA SER A 83 -9.26 -12.93 2.98
C SER A 83 -9.94 -12.61 1.66
N GLY A 84 -9.90 -13.53 0.68
CA GLY A 84 -10.61 -13.37 -0.57
C GLY A 84 -12.14 -13.37 -0.39
N ALA A 85 -12.68 -14.18 0.53
CA ALA A 85 -14.13 -14.16 0.82
C ALA A 85 -14.58 -12.82 1.41
N ILE A 86 -13.78 -12.26 2.32
CA ILE A 86 -14.01 -10.95 2.90
C ILE A 86 -13.99 -9.85 1.83
N LEU A 87 -13.01 -9.89 0.92
CA LEU A 87 -12.89 -8.90 -0.16
C LEU A 87 -14.06 -9.00 -1.14
N ALA A 88 -14.42 -10.22 -1.55
CA ALA A 88 -15.58 -10.49 -2.39
C ALA A 88 -16.88 -9.90 -1.81
N ALA A 89 -17.15 -10.18 -0.53
CA ALA A 89 -18.35 -9.66 0.13
C ALA A 89 -18.38 -8.12 0.20
N ARG A 90 -17.22 -7.48 0.37
CA ARG A 90 -17.11 -6.01 0.39
C ARG A 90 -17.32 -5.38 -0.97
N ILE A 91 -16.79 -6.00 -2.03
CA ILE A 91 -17.00 -5.59 -3.42
C ILE A 91 -18.50 -5.56 -3.73
N GLU A 92 -19.18 -6.67 -3.46
CA GLU A 92 -20.61 -6.82 -3.72
C GLU A 92 -21.45 -5.86 -2.84
N ALA A 93 -21.10 -5.72 -1.56
CA ALA A 93 -21.80 -4.81 -0.65
C ALA A 93 -21.67 -3.33 -1.06
N ALA A 94 -20.60 -2.95 -1.76
CA ALA A 94 -20.42 -1.62 -2.32
C ALA A 94 -21.19 -1.40 -3.64
N GLY A 95 -21.81 -2.44 -4.19
CA GLY A 95 -22.56 -2.40 -5.45
C GLY A 95 -21.72 -2.65 -6.71
N HIS A 96 -20.46 -3.09 -6.56
CA HIS A 96 -19.63 -3.53 -7.67
C HIS A 96 -19.89 -4.99 -8.03
N ASP A 97 -19.46 -5.41 -9.21
CA ASP A 97 -19.61 -6.77 -9.69
C ASP A 97 -18.35 -7.59 -9.35
N LEU A 98 -18.50 -8.72 -8.66
CA LEU A 98 -17.45 -9.70 -8.52
C LEU A 98 -17.36 -10.53 -9.82
N ALA A 99 -16.57 -10.04 -10.77
CA ALA A 99 -16.48 -10.62 -12.12
C ALA A 99 -15.75 -11.96 -12.15
N ALA A 100 -14.75 -12.13 -11.29
CA ALA A 100 -14.01 -13.38 -11.15
C ALA A 100 -13.42 -13.52 -9.75
N ARG A 101 -13.20 -14.76 -9.32
CA ARG A 101 -12.46 -15.08 -8.11
C ARG A 101 -11.67 -16.37 -8.31
N ASP A 102 -10.39 -16.36 -7.98
CA ASP A 102 -9.53 -17.54 -8.10
C ASP A 102 -8.43 -17.57 -7.01
N ILE A 103 -7.74 -18.71 -6.90
CA ILE A 103 -6.62 -18.94 -6.00
C ILE A 103 -5.44 -19.54 -6.77
N VAL A 104 -4.26 -18.95 -6.61
CA VAL A 104 -3.01 -19.47 -7.19
C VAL A 104 -1.93 -19.63 -6.12
N PRO A 105 -0.99 -20.58 -6.29
CA PRO A 105 0.16 -20.69 -5.40
C PRO A 105 1.10 -19.49 -5.54
N ASP A 106 1.99 -19.32 -4.57
CA ASP A 106 3.04 -18.30 -4.54
C ASP A 106 4.11 -18.61 -5.62
N SER A 107 3.80 -18.24 -6.86
CA SER A 107 4.62 -18.46 -8.05
C SER A 107 4.45 -17.30 -9.02
N VAL A 108 5.57 -16.68 -9.41
CA VAL A 108 5.60 -15.58 -10.39
C VAL A 108 4.87 -15.98 -11.66
N GLU A 109 5.12 -17.19 -12.17
CA GLU A 109 4.50 -17.68 -13.41
C GLU A 109 2.98 -17.79 -13.27
N ARG A 110 2.50 -18.40 -12.18
CA ARG A 110 1.06 -18.65 -11.98
C ARG A 110 0.29 -17.35 -11.77
N ILE A 111 0.84 -16.44 -10.97
CA ILE A 111 0.26 -15.11 -10.75
C ILE A 111 0.25 -14.33 -12.06
N THR A 112 1.39 -14.25 -12.77
CA THR A 112 1.52 -13.49 -14.03
C THR A 112 0.56 -14.00 -15.10
N THR A 113 0.43 -15.32 -15.26
CA THR A 113 -0.50 -15.92 -16.23
C THR A 113 -1.95 -15.54 -15.91
N CYS A 114 -2.36 -15.61 -14.65
CA CYS A 114 -3.70 -15.19 -14.22
C CYS A 114 -3.93 -13.69 -14.46
N LEU A 115 -2.96 -12.85 -14.08
CA LEU A 115 -3.04 -11.40 -14.28
C LEU A 115 -3.19 -11.06 -15.77
N LYS A 116 -2.37 -11.64 -16.64
CA LYS A 116 -2.46 -11.43 -18.10
C LYS A 116 -3.82 -11.83 -18.65
N ALA A 117 -4.33 -13.01 -18.26
CA ALA A 117 -5.64 -13.47 -18.70
C ALA A 117 -6.76 -12.50 -18.31
N TRP A 118 -6.69 -11.92 -17.11
CA TRP A 118 -7.69 -10.95 -16.65
C TRP A 118 -7.48 -9.53 -17.18
N ILE A 119 -6.24 -9.12 -17.46
CA ILE A 119 -5.93 -7.86 -18.14
C ILE A 119 -6.48 -7.87 -19.57
N ASP A 120 -6.39 -9.02 -20.26
CA ASP A 120 -6.89 -9.19 -21.63
C ASP A 120 -8.43 -9.36 -21.70
N ASP A 121 -9.10 -9.59 -20.57
CA ASP A 121 -10.55 -9.79 -20.52
C ASP A 121 -11.29 -8.43 -20.46
N PRO A 122 -12.06 -8.06 -21.50
CA PRO A 122 -12.83 -6.81 -21.50
C PRO A 122 -13.96 -6.79 -20.45
N GLN A 123 -14.22 -7.89 -19.75
CA GLN A 123 -15.14 -7.99 -18.61
C GLN A 123 -14.50 -7.70 -17.25
N ILE A 124 -13.23 -7.33 -17.19
CA ILE A 124 -12.53 -7.00 -15.94
C ILE A 124 -11.97 -5.59 -16.02
N ASP A 125 -12.42 -4.72 -15.10
CA ASP A 125 -11.93 -3.34 -14.97
C ASP A 125 -10.79 -3.24 -13.94
N VAL A 126 -10.86 -4.10 -12.90
CA VAL A 126 -9.98 -4.06 -11.74
C VAL A 126 -9.60 -5.47 -11.31
N VAL A 127 -8.32 -5.69 -11.02
CA VAL A 127 -7.84 -6.90 -10.33
C VAL A 127 -7.32 -6.51 -8.96
N ILE A 128 -7.77 -7.22 -7.93
CA ILE A 128 -7.24 -7.09 -6.56
C ILE A 128 -6.72 -8.44 -6.11
N THR A 129 -5.44 -8.49 -5.75
CA THR A 129 -4.83 -9.69 -5.16
C THR A 129 -4.68 -9.57 -3.65
N THR A 130 -4.71 -10.70 -2.95
CA THR A 130 -4.38 -10.80 -1.53
C THR A 130 -3.41 -11.95 -1.28
N GLY A 131 -2.25 -11.65 -0.67
CA GLY A 131 -1.21 -12.65 -0.38
C GLY A 131 0.10 -12.40 -1.12
N GLY A 132 1.15 -13.12 -0.72
CA GLY A 132 2.47 -13.10 -1.38
C GLY A 132 3.20 -11.74 -1.46
N THR A 133 2.82 -10.74 -0.66
CA THR A 133 3.47 -9.40 -0.61
C THR A 133 4.46 -9.24 0.54
N GLY A 134 4.79 -10.32 1.26
CA GLY A 134 5.79 -10.29 2.32
C GLY A 134 7.22 -10.15 1.79
N ILE A 135 8.19 -10.45 2.66
CA ILE A 135 9.64 -10.38 2.37
C ILE A 135 10.34 -11.74 2.41
N THR A 136 9.58 -12.83 2.56
CA THR A 136 10.15 -14.18 2.55
C THR A 136 10.43 -14.64 1.12
N GLY A 137 11.24 -15.68 0.96
CA GLY A 137 11.55 -16.22 -0.38
C GLY A 137 10.36 -16.82 -1.14
N ARG A 138 9.21 -17.01 -0.51
CA ARG A 138 7.96 -17.42 -1.18
C ARG A 138 7.14 -16.22 -1.66
N ASP A 139 7.27 -15.06 -1.02
CA ASP A 139 6.46 -13.88 -1.33
C ASP A 139 6.90 -13.24 -2.65
N VAL A 140 6.16 -13.52 -3.73
CA VAL A 140 6.54 -13.13 -5.10
C VAL A 140 5.49 -12.32 -5.85
N THR A 141 4.45 -11.83 -5.17
CA THR A 141 3.36 -11.08 -5.82
C THR A 141 3.84 -9.76 -6.45
N PRO A 142 4.68 -8.94 -5.77
CA PRO A 142 5.23 -7.74 -6.39
C PRO A 142 6.08 -8.00 -7.64
N GLU A 143 6.83 -9.10 -7.65
CA GLU A 143 7.62 -9.55 -8.80
C GLU A 143 6.73 -9.93 -9.99
N ALA A 144 5.61 -10.61 -9.74
CA ALA A 144 4.62 -10.91 -10.78
C ALA A 144 3.90 -9.65 -11.30
N PHE A 145 3.59 -8.70 -10.42
CA PHE A 145 3.01 -7.41 -10.78
C PHE A 145 3.96 -6.59 -11.66
N ALA A 146 5.25 -6.53 -11.31
CA ALA A 146 6.26 -5.84 -12.10
C ALA A 146 6.42 -6.41 -13.53
N ALA A 147 6.03 -7.67 -13.74
CA ALA A 147 6.06 -8.30 -15.07
C ALA A 147 4.88 -7.91 -15.98
N VAL A 148 3.84 -7.25 -15.45
CA VAL A 148 2.62 -6.90 -16.21
C VAL A 148 2.27 -5.41 -16.17
N ILE A 149 2.71 -4.68 -15.14
CA ILE A 149 2.39 -3.25 -15.00
C ILE A 149 3.09 -2.43 -16.09
N GLU A 150 2.34 -1.53 -16.71
CA GLU A 150 2.84 -0.52 -17.65
C GLU A 150 3.07 0.82 -16.95
N LYS A 151 2.25 1.13 -15.95
CA LYS A 151 2.32 2.38 -15.17
C LYS A 151 2.07 2.14 -13.70
N ASP A 152 3.09 2.39 -12.88
CA ASP A 152 2.99 2.27 -11.42
C ASP A 152 2.11 3.35 -10.79
N ILE A 153 1.44 2.98 -9.69
CA ILE A 153 0.71 3.89 -8.80
C ILE A 153 1.38 3.82 -7.41
N PRO A 154 2.57 4.42 -7.22
CA PRO A 154 3.33 4.29 -5.97
C PRO A 154 2.57 4.82 -4.74
N GLY A 155 1.74 5.86 -4.95
CA GLY A 155 0.92 6.47 -3.91
C GLY A 155 -0.02 5.49 -3.19
N PHE A 156 -0.43 4.38 -3.84
CA PHE A 156 -1.23 3.35 -3.18
C PHE A 156 -0.45 2.67 -2.05
N GLY A 157 0.75 2.18 -2.35
CA GLY A 157 1.58 1.50 -1.36
C GLY A 157 2.04 2.45 -0.25
N GLU A 158 2.31 3.70 -0.59
CA GLU A 158 2.66 4.75 0.38
C GLU A 158 1.51 5.04 1.35
N LEU A 159 0.31 5.29 0.82
CA LEU A 159 -0.89 5.54 1.63
C LEU A 159 -1.24 4.32 2.49
N PHE A 160 -1.22 3.13 1.90
CA PHE A 160 -1.48 1.88 2.61
C PHE A 160 -0.54 1.69 3.80
N ARG A 161 0.76 1.92 3.62
CA ARG A 161 1.75 1.80 4.71
C ARG A 161 1.60 2.90 5.76
N MET A 162 1.20 4.11 5.37
CA MET A 162 0.92 5.19 6.31
C MET A 162 -0.28 4.84 7.22
N LEU A 163 -1.38 4.34 6.63
CA LEU A 163 -2.57 3.90 7.37
C LEU A 163 -2.26 2.68 8.25
N SER A 164 -1.53 1.71 7.70
CA SER A 164 -1.08 0.53 8.42
C SER A 164 -0.17 0.89 9.60
N TYR A 165 0.72 1.88 9.46
CA TYR A 165 1.57 2.33 10.58
C TYR A 165 0.74 2.81 11.77
N ALA A 166 -0.38 3.50 11.54
CA ALA A 166 -1.28 3.92 12.61
C ALA A 166 -1.94 2.74 13.34
N LYS A 167 -2.11 1.59 12.67
CA LYS A 167 -2.79 0.40 13.20
C LYS A 167 -1.84 -0.63 13.81
N ILE A 168 -0.74 -0.92 13.12
CA ILE A 168 0.21 -2.01 13.45
C ILE A 168 1.64 -1.54 13.68
N GLY A 169 1.88 -0.21 13.67
CA GLY A 169 3.20 0.37 13.90
C GLY A 169 4.23 -0.05 12.85
N THR A 170 5.47 -0.26 13.30
CA THR A 170 6.61 -0.57 12.42
C THR A 170 6.47 -1.88 11.66
N SER A 171 5.57 -2.79 12.08
CA SER A 171 5.29 -4.03 11.38
C SER A 171 4.87 -3.82 9.93
N THR A 172 4.32 -2.64 9.58
CA THR A 172 3.98 -2.29 8.19
C THR A 172 5.16 -2.37 7.22
N ILE A 173 6.41 -2.28 7.69
CA ILE A 173 7.61 -2.35 6.82
C ILE A 173 7.78 -3.73 6.17
N GLN A 174 7.16 -4.78 6.73
CA GLN A 174 7.24 -6.15 6.22
C GLN A 174 6.31 -6.40 5.03
N SER A 175 5.52 -5.41 4.61
CA SER A 175 4.53 -5.52 3.55
C SER A 175 4.88 -4.65 2.34
N ARG A 176 4.79 -5.26 1.16
CA ARG A 176 5.07 -4.64 -0.15
C ARG A 176 3.81 -4.40 -0.98
N ALA A 177 2.72 -3.94 -0.35
CA ALA A 177 1.50 -3.55 -1.07
C ALA A 177 1.82 -2.53 -2.18
N MET A 178 1.24 -2.74 -3.37
CA MET A 178 1.51 -1.94 -4.57
C MET A 178 0.30 -1.91 -5.51
N ALA A 179 0.33 -1.00 -6.47
CA ALA A 179 -0.69 -0.87 -7.49
C ALA A 179 -0.13 -0.35 -8.80
N GLY A 180 -0.85 -0.59 -9.89
CA GLY A 180 -0.49 -0.13 -11.22
C GLY A 180 -1.65 -0.22 -12.21
N VAL A 181 -1.35 0.13 -13.47
CA VAL A 181 -2.25 -0.01 -14.61
C VAL A 181 -1.55 -0.82 -15.69
N ALA A 182 -2.31 -1.69 -16.36
CA ALA A 182 -1.89 -2.41 -17.56
C ALA A 182 -3.06 -2.54 -18.54
N ALA A 183 -2.89 -2.17 -19.80
CA ALA A 183 -3.88 -2.29 -20.89
C ALA A 183 -5.30 -1.77 -20.56
N GLY A 184 -5.40 -0.75 -19.70
CA GLY A 184 -6.68 -0.18 -19.25
C GLY A 184 -7.29 -0.84 -18.00
N THR A 185 -6.60 -1.79 -17.38
CA THR A 185 -7.04 -2.50 -16.17
C THR A 185 -6.25 -2.02 -14.96
N PHE A 186 -6.94 -1.68 -13.86
CA PHE A 186 -6.29 -1.34 -12.59
C PHE A 186 -5.88 -2.60 -11.83
N LEU A 187 -4.68 -2.61 -11.26
CA LEU A 187 -4.14 -3.74 -10.51
C LEU A 187 -3.76 -3.29 -9.11
N PHE A 188 -4.22 -4.00 -8.07
CA PHE A 188 -3.90 -3.74 -6.67
C PHE A 188 -3.43 -5.02 -5.97
N ALA A 189 -2.26 -4.98 -5.34
CA ALA A 189 -1.73 -6.08 -4.53
C ALA A 189 -1.84 -5.74 -3.04
N LEU A 190 -2.69 -6.48 -2.33
CA LEU A 190 -2.87 -6.37 -0.88
C LEU A 190 -2.15 -7.52 -0.13
N PRO A 191 -1.79 -7.32 1.14
CA PRO A 191 -1.26 -8.39 1.98
C PRO A 191 -2.30 -9.48 2.24
N GLY A 192 -1.82 -10.67 2.60
CA GLY A 192 -2.67 -11.86 2.81
C GLY A 192 -3.51 -11.85 4.08
N SER A 193 -3.22 -10.96 5.04
CA SER A 193 -3.95 -10.92 6.31
C SER A 193 -5.34 -10.29 6.10
N SER A 194 -6.35 -10.83 6.78
CA SER A 194 -7.71 -10.30 6.66
C SER A 194 -7.78 -8.83 7.10
N GLY A 195 -7.02 -8.44 8.12
CA GLY A 195 -6.92 -7.04 8.56
C GLY A 195 -6.39 -6.12 7.48
N ALA A 196 -5.31 -6.50 6.79
CA ALA A 196 -4.76 -5.71 5.70
C ALA A 196 -5.71 -5.60 4.49
N VAL A 197 -6.48 -6.65 4.21
CA VAL A 197 -7.55 -6.60 3.19
C VAL A 197 -8.66 -5.63 3.61
N CYS A 198 -9.07 -5.64 4.88
CA CYS A 198 -10.00 -4.64 5.41
C CYS A 198 -9.44 -3.23 5.23
N ASP A 199 -8.20 -2.99 5.67
CA ASP A 199 -7.58 -1.67 5.62
C ASP A 199 -7.45 -1.16 4.18
N GLY A 200 -7.01 -2.01 3.25
CA GLY A 200 -6.88 -1.66 1.84
C GLY A 200 -8.23 -1.33 1.18
N TRP A 201 -9.27 -2.10 1.49
CA TRP A 201 -10.60 -1.83 0.94
C TRP A 201 -11.27 -0.63 1.61
N ASP A 202 -11.46 -0.70 2.93
CA ASP A 202 -12.32 0.20 3.69
C ASP A 202 -11.75 1.63 3.75
N ASP A 203 -10.42 1.80 3.75
CA ASP A 203 -9.80 3.12 3.86
C ASP A 203 -9.33 3.71 2.51
N ILE A 204 -9.25 2.90 1.44
CA ILE A 204 -8.70 3.34 0.14
C ILE A 204 -9.62 2.96 -1.02
N LEU A 205 -9.76 1.67 -1.31
CA LEU A 205 -10.36 1.22 -2.57
C LEU A 205 -11.86 1.51 -2.65
N VAL A 206 -12.60 1.39 -1.55
CA VAL A 206 -14.05 1.72 -1.52
C VAL A 206 -14.31 3.17 -1.92
N HIS A 207 -13.35 4.07 -1.67
CA HIS A 207 -13.45 5.47 -2.05
C HIS A 207 -13.00 5.68 -3.49
N GLN A 208 -11.82 5.15 -3.86
CA GLN A 208 -11.25 5.40 -5.18
C GLN A 208 -11.96 4.64 -6.31
N LEU A 209 -12.68 3.56 -5.99
CA LEU A 209 -13.55 2.83 -6.93
C LEU A 209 -15.00 3.31 -6.89
N ASP A 210 -15.35 4.31 -6.08
CA ASP A 210 -16.66 4.98 -6.15
C ASP A 210 -16.58 6.18 -7.10
N SER A 211 -17.30 6.13 -8.21
CA SER A 211 -17.38 7.22 -9.20
C SER A 211 -17.91 8.55 -8.66
N ARG A 212 -18.47 8.55 -7.44
CA ARG A 212 -18.98 9.74 -6.76
C ARG A 212 -17.94 10.38 -5.82
N HIS A 213 -16.82 9.72 -5.58
CA HIS A 213 -15.77 10.23 -4.71
C HIS A 213 -15.07 11.44 -5.33
N SER A 214 -14.80 12.45 -4.50
CA SER A 214 -14.23 13.75 -4.87
C SER A 214 -12.98 14.03 -4.02
N PRO A 215 -12.00 14.80 -4.53
CA PRO A 215 -12.04 15.59 -5.76
C PRO A 215 -11.76 14.79 -7.06
N CYS A 216 -11.28 13.55 -6.95
CA CYS A 216 -11.05 12.63 -8.06
C CYS A 216 -11.11 11.16 -7.59
N ASN A 217 -11.33 10.25 -8.54
CA ASN A 217 -11.38 8.80 -8.32
C ASN A 217 -10.87 8.03 -9.55
N PHE A 218 -10.63 6.73 -9.42
CA PHE A 218 -10.13 5.90 -10.52
C PHE A 218 -11.17 5.65 -11.61
N VAL A 219 -12.45 5.55 -11.25
CA VAL A 219 -13.53 5.24 -12.19
C VAL A 219 -13.65 6.30 -13.29
N GLU A 220 -13.49 7.57 -12.93
CA GLU A 220 -13.48 8.67 -13.90
C GLU A 220 -12.28 8.62 -14.87
N LEU A 221 -11.18 7.96 -14.49
CA LEU A 221 -9.99 7.81 -15.33
C LEU A 221 -10.09 6.64 -16.31
N MET A 222 -10.94 5.63 -16.04
CA MET A 222 -11.02 4.40 -16.84
C MET A 222 -11.14 4.62 -18.35
N PRO A 223 -12.01 5.51 -18.87
CA PRO A 223 -12.13 5.74 -20.32
C PRO A 223 -10.86 6.29 -20.98
N ARG A 224 -9.93 6.81 -20.17
CA ARG A 224 -8.73 7.54 -20.61
C ARG A 224 -7.45 6.73 -20.50
N LEU A 225 -7.49 5.56 -19.85
CA LEU A 225 -6.28 4.76 -19.59
C LEU A 225 -5.59 4.30 -20.89
N ARG A 226 -6.36 4.15 -21.97
CA ARG A 226 -5.91 3.66 -23.27
C ARG A 226 -5.71 4.77 -24.32
N GLU A 227 -5.74 6.05 -23.92
CA GLU A 227 -5.54 7.21 -24.83
C GLU A 227 -4.18 7.17 -25.57
N HIS A 228 -3.19 6.45 -25.03
CA HIS A 228 -1.86 6.31 -25.61
C HIS A 228 -1.77 5.21 -26.68
N GLU A 229 -2.77 4.33 -26.77
CA GLU A 229 -2.82 3.28 -27.78
C GLU A 229 -3.25 3.87 -29.14
N PRO A 230 -2.65 3.44 -30.26
CA PRO A 230 -3.13 3.85 -31.57
C PRO A 230 -4.57 3.38 -31.75
N THR A 231 -5.46 4.29 -32.14
CA THR A 231 -6.84 3.95 -32.54
C THR A 231 -6.79 2.87 -33.61
N ARG A 232 -7.31 1.68 -33.30
CA ARG A 232 -7.35 0.56 -34.25
C ARG A 232 -8.19 1.00 -35.48
N PRO A 233 -7.66 0.88 -36.71
CA PRO A 233 -8.38 1.25 -37.93
C PRO A 233 -9.58 0.33 -38.18
#